data_AF-A0A0P8WBT2-F1
#
_entry.id   AF-A0A0P8WBT2-F1
#
_cell.length_a   1.000
_cell.length_b   1.000
_cell.length_c   1.000
_cell.angle_alpha   90.00
_cell.angle_beta   90.00
_cell.angle_gamma   90.00
#
_symmetry.space_group_name_H-M   'P 1'
#
loop_
_entity.id
_entity.type
_entity.pdbx_description
1 polymer ?
#
loop_
_entity_poly.entity_id
_entity_poly.type
_entity_poly.pdbx_seq_one_letter_code
_entity_poly.pdbx_strand_id
1 'polypeptide(L)' 'MSEAKKLTDKYRIEQWAIIIRERINSGKQVNEWCAENNISRDSYYYWLRKVKLAAAREKALTDEPQLSKIVPMVPL' A
#
# COMPACT_ATOMS: atom_id res chain seq x y z
N MET A 1 -7.44 7.77 22.91
CA MET A 1 -6.46 7.15 21.98
C MET A 1 -5.32 8.14 21.79
N SER A 2 -4.19 7.91 22.47
CA SER A 2 -3.07 8.85 22.60
C SER A 2 -2.34 9.10 21.27
N GLU A 3 -2.02 10.37 20.98
CA GLU A 3 -1.30 10.87 19.78
C GLU A 3 -0.04 10.05 19.44
N ALA A 4 0.70 9.61 20.46
CA ALA A 4 1.90 8.78 20.30
C ALA A 4 1.63 7.46 19.55
N LYS A 5 0.48 6.80 19.76
CA LYS A 5 0.13 5.55 19.04
C LYS A 5 -0.12 5.80 17.56
N LYS A 6 -0.73 6.94 17.20
CA LYS A 6 -1.02 7.28 15.80
C LYS A 6 0.26 7.61 15.02
N LEU A 7 1.19 8.31 15.66
CA LEU A 7 2.49 8.64 15.05
C LEU A 7 3.31 7.38 14.79
N THR A 8 3.29 6.41 15.71
CA THR A 8 3.97 5.12 15.53
C THR A 8 3.36 4.28 14.41
N ASP A 9 2.05 4.37 14.19
CA ASP A 9 1.38 3.57 13.17
C ASP A 9 1.69 4.05 11.74
N LYS A 10 1.74 5.36 11.50
CA LYS A 10 2.15 5.92 10.20
C LYS A 10 3.59 5.55 9.86
N TYR A 11 4.50 5.77 10.81
CA TYR A 11 5.90 5.41 10.64
C TYR A 11 6.07 3.92 10.32
N ARG A 12 5.34 3.04 11.02
CA ARG A 12 5.36 1.61 10.73
C ARG A 12 4.83 1.28 9.34
N ILE A 13 3.77 1.94 8.88
CA ILE A 13 3.26 1.75 7.52
C ILE A 13 4.32 2.12 6.47
N GLU A 14 5.02 3.24 6.64
CA GLU A 14 6.09 3.67 5.74
C GLU A 14 7.26 2.68 5.72
N GLN A 15 7.70 2.22 6.89
CA GLN A 15 8.75 1.20 6.99
C GLN A 15 8.34 -0.10 6.29
N TRP A 16 7.12 -0.57 6.52
CA TRP A 16 6.62 -1.77 5.86
C TRP A 16 6.43 -1.59 4.35
N ALA A 17 6.16 -0.38 3.86
CA ALA A 17 6.12 -0.12 2.42
C ALA A 17 7.50 -0.33 1.76
N ILE A 18 8.58 0.06 2.45
CA ILE A 18 9.97 -0.19 1.99
C ILE A 18 10.26 -1.68 1.96
N ILE A 19 9.98 -2.40 3.05
CA ILE A 19 10.14 -3.86 3.17
C ILE A 19 9.38 -4.59 2.04
N ILE A 20 8.14 -4.18 1.77
CA ILE A 20 7.33 -4.79 0.70
C ILE A 20 7.95 -4.52 -0.68
N ARG A 21 8.49 -3.32 -0.91
CA ARG A 21 9.19 -2.97 -2.16
C ARG A 21 10.46 -3.78 -2.34
N GLU A 22 11.25 -3.97 -1.30
CA GLU A 22 12.45 -4.83 -1.32
C GLU A 22 12.09 -6.28 -1.67
N ARG A 23 11.02 -6.82 -1.05
CA ARG A 23 10.49 -8.13 -1.41
C ARG A 23 10.11 -8.20 -2.88
N ILE A 24 9.42 -7.19 -3.42
CA ILE A 24 9.03 -7.16 -4.84
C ILE A 24 10.26 -7.13 -5.74
N ASN A 25 11.23 -6.26 -5.44
CA ASN A 25 12.48 -6.13 -6.18
C ASN A 25 13.34 -7.39 -6.13
N SER A 26 13.25 -8.17 -5.04
CA SER A 26 13.97 -9.44 -4.93
C SER A 26 13.47 -10.51 -5.92
N GLY A 27 12.24 -10.39 -6.44
CA GLY A 27 11.63 -11.42 -7.29
C GLY A 27 11.28 -12.74 -6.57
N LYS A 28 11.67 -12.90 -5.30
CA LYS A 28 11.45 -14.12 -4.52
C LYS A 28 9.99 -14.30 -4.11
N GLN A 29 9.60 -15.52 -3.80
CA GLN A 29 8.28 -15.77 -3.20
C GLN A 29 8.22 -15.21 -1.77
N VAL A 30 7.01 -14.86 -1.29
CA VAL A 30 6.81 -14.28 0.06
C VAL A 30 7.46 -15.18 1.11
N ASN A 31 7.24 -16.49 0.99
CA ASN A 31 7.67 -17.47 1.97
C ASN A 31 9.19 -17.53 2.12
N GLU A 32 9.90 -17.53 0.99
CA GLU A 32 11.36 -17.60 0.94
C GLU A 32 11.96 -16.29 1.45
N TRP A 33 11.47 -15.15 0.94
CA TRP A 33 11.95 -13.84 1.36
C TRP A 33 11.72 -13.57 2.85
N CYS A 34 10.54 -13.93 3.37
CA CYS A 34 10.22 -13.81 4.79
C CYS A 34 11.14 -14.68 5.66
N ALA A 35 11.45 -15.91 5.24
CA ALA A 35 12.35 -16.80 5.96
C ALA A 35 13.78 -16.23 6.03
N GLU A 36 14.30 -15.72 4.91
CA GLU A 36 15.65 -15.12 4.84
C GLU A 36 15.76 -13.85 5.68
N ASN A 37 14.71 -13.03 5.73
CA ASN A 37 14.70 -11.75 6.43
C ASN A 37 14.21 -11.86 7.88
N ASN A 38 14.03 -13.08 8.41
CA ASN A 38 13.52 -13.33 9.76
C ASN A 38 12.16 -12.65 10.05
N ILE A 39 11.29 -12.59 9.04
CA ILE A 39 9.97 -11.99 9.13
C ILE A 39 8.92 -13.10 9.19
N SER A 40 8.03 -13.03 10.18
CA SER A 40 6.87 -13.91 10.20
C SER A 40 5.93 -13.61 9.02
N ARG A 41 5.46 -14.68 8.38
CA ARG A 41 4.51 -14.62 7.26
C ARG A 41 3.22 -13.89 7.64
N ASP A 42 2.73 -14.12 8.86
CA ASP A 42 1.50 -13.50 9.35
C ASP A 42 1.68 -11.98 9.51
N SER A 43 2.81 -11.56 10.09
CA SER A 43 3.18 -10.16 10.20
C SER A 43 3.28 -9.51 8.83
N TYR A 44 3.90 -10.19 7.87
CA TYR A 44 4.02 -9.69 6.51
C TYR A 44 2.65 -9.42 5.86
N TYR A 45 1.74 -10.39 5.89
CA TYR A 45 0.41 -10.19 5.29
C TYR A 45 -0.44 -9.17 6.04
N TYR A 46 -0.31 -9.12 7.37
CA TYR A 46 -0.97 -8.10 8.19
C TYR A 46 -0.56 -6.69 7.76
N TRP A 47 0.75 -6.44 7.63
CA TRP A 47 1.25 -5.13 7.22
C TRP A 47 1.05 -4.85 5.74
N LEU A 48 1.12 -5.85 4.86
CA LEU A 48 0.77 -5.71 3.45
C LEU A 48 -0.67 -5.20 3.28
N ARG A 49 -1.61 -5.72 4.05
CA ARG A 49 -3.00 -5.25 4.04
C ARG A 49 -3.10 -3.80 4.51
N LYS A 50 -2.37 -3.43 5.56
CA LYS A 50 -2.36 -2.04 6.08
C LYS A 50 -1.76 -1.05 5.09
N VAL A 51 -0.64 -1.39 4.47
CA VAL A 51 0.02 -0.54 3.46
C VAL A 51 -0.90 -0.33 2.25
N LYS A 52 -1.54 -1.40 1.74
CA LYS A 52 -2.53 -1.29 0.66
C LYS A 52 -3.72 -0.40 1.03
N LEU A 53 -4.23 -0.54 2.25
CA LEU A 53 -5.34 0.28 2.74
C LEU A 53 -4.96 1.75 2.89
N ALA A 54 -3.74 2.03 3.36
CA ALA A 54 -3.23 3.40 3.45
C ALA A 54 -3.12 4.05 2.06
N ALA A 55 -2.50 3.35 1.09
CA ALA A 55 -2.39 3.83 -0.29
C ALA A 55 -3.76 4.06 -0.95
N ALA A 56 -4.73 3.17 -0.71
CA ALA A 56 -6.08 3.32 -1.24
C ALA A 56 -6.81 4.55 -0.65
N ARG A 57 -6.62 4.84 0.64
CA ARG A 57 -7.19 6.03 1.30
C ARG A 57 -6.58 7.33 0.78
N GLU A 58 -5.27 7.35 0.53
CA GLU A 58 -4.60 8.49 -0.06
C GLU A 58 -5.09 8.76 -1.48
N LYS A 59 -5.22 7.70 -2.31
CA LYS A 59 -5.78 7.81 -3.66
C LYS A 59 -7.21 8.33 -3.67
N ALA A 60 -8.04 7.92 -2.71
CA ALA A 60 -9.42 8.41 -2.58
C ALA A 60 -9.51 9.90 -2.22
N LEU A 61 -8.46 10.50 -1.65
CA LEU A 61 -8.38 11.95 -1.39
C LEU A 61 -7.91 12.75 -2.61
N THR A 62 -7.31 12.11 -3.61
CA THR A 62 -6.78 12.77 -4.83
C THR A 62 -7.68 12.60 -6.06
N ASP A 63 -8.77 11.85 -5.92
CA ASP A 63 -9.83 11.73 -6.93
C ASP A 63 -10.73 12.98 -6.85
N GLU A 64 -10.19 14.14 -7.25
CA GLU A 64 -11.03 15.22 -7.73
C GLU A 64 -11.69 14.71 -9.03
N PRO A 65 -13.02 14.77 -9.18
CA PRO A 65 -13.69 14.24 -10.36
C PRO A 65 -13.24 15.06 -11.56
N GLN A 66 -12.29 14.51 -12.32
CA GLN A 66 -11.91 15.03 -13.62
C GLN A 66 -13.13 14.84 -14.52
N LEU A 67 -13.99 15.86 -14.59
CA LEU A 67 -15.17 15.91 -15.45
C LEU A 67 -14.68 15.86 -16.90
N SER A 68 -14.51 14.64 -17.40
CA SER A 68 -14.12 14.38 -18.78
C SER A 68 -15.15 15.01 -19.71
N LYS A 69 -14.66 15.88 -20.60
CA LYS A 69 -15.45 16.56 -21.64
C LYS A 69 -16.16 15.49 -22.47
N ILE A 70 -17.49 15.48 -22.42
CA ILE A 70 -18.34 14.64 -23.28
C ILE A 70 -18.09 15.07 -24.72
N VAL A 71 -17.43 14.22 -25.51
CA VAL A 71 -17.43 14.37 -26.97
C VAL A 71 -18.72 13.72 -27.48
N PRO A 72 -19.63 14.45 -28.14
CA PRO A 72 -20.81 13.84 -28.73
C PRO A 72 -20.38 13.01 -29.95
N MET A 73 -20.44 11.70 -29.82
CA MET A 73 -20.38 10.76 -30.92
C MET A 73 -21.69 10.88 -31.71
N VAL A 74 -21.65 11.58 -32.84
CA VAL A 74 -22.74 11.57 -33.82
C VAL A 74 -22.44 10.43 -34.81
N PRO A 75 -23.27 9.38 -34.90
CA PRO A 75 -23.12 8.35 -35.92
C PRO A 75 -23.67 8.85 -37.28
N LEU A 76 -23.12 8.26 -38.36
CA LEU A 76 -23.33 8.57 -39.79
C LEU A 76 -24.77 8.95 -40.20
#